data_AF-A0A392R0W2-F1
#
_entry.id   AF-A0A392R0W2-F1
#
_cell.length_a   1.000
_cell.length_b   1.000
_cell.length_c   1.000
_cell.angle_alpha   90.00
_cell.angle_beta   90.00
_cell.angle_gamma   90.00
#
_symmetry.space_group_name_H-M   'P 1'
#
loop_
_entity.id
_entity.type
_entity.pdbx_description
1 polymer ?
#
loop_
_entity_poly.entity_id
_entity_poly.type
_entity_poly.pdbx_seq_one_letter_code
_entity_poly.pdbx_strand_id
1 'polypeptide(L)'
;MFTDISTSEDWEICIPGLTRRICTAWGWGTISMYEIAFQQLGYRMSFTNLEMAVFGHLRVSPSQLHPNSLVFLRAFEVTADYLGIVPTLKLFFHAFGLQHSCPKG
;
A
#
# COMPACT_ATOMS: atom_id res chain seq x y z
N MET A 1 -10.53 -15.08 -0.20
CA MET A 1 -11.72 -14.63 0.57
C MET A 1 -11.72 -13.11 0.57
N PHE A 2 -12.66 -12.47 -0.14
CA PHE A 2 -12.80 -11.02 -0.12
C PHE A 2 -13.40 -10.64 1.24
N THR A 3 -12.66 -9.89 2.05
CA THR A 3 -13.09 -9.42 3.36
C THR A 3 -14.30 -8.50 3.22
N ASP A 4 -15.27 -8.67 4.14
CA ASP A 4 -16.46 -7.83 4.28
C ASP A 4 -16.12 -6.34 4.11
N ILE A 5 -16.84 -5.70 3.19
CA ILE A 5 -16.79 -4.25 3.02
C ILE A 5 -17.50 -3.66 4.26
N SER A 6 -16.71 -3.22 5.23
CA SER A 6 -17.15 -2.41 6.36
C SER A 6 -18.15 -1.35 5.88
N THR A 7 -19.33 -1.31 6.50
CA THR A 7 -20.38 -0.33 6.20
C THR A 7 -20.10 1.03 6.85
N SER A 8 -18.96 1.18 7.52
CA SER A 8 -18.43 2.45 8.04
C SER A 8 -17.55 3.10 6.98
N GLU A 9 -17.57 4.42 6.87
CA GLU A 9 -16.60 5.13 6.03
C GLU A 9 -15.20 4.94 6.65
N ASP A 10 -14.44 3.96 6.16
CA ASP A 10 -13.07 3.64 6.62
C ASP A 10 -12.03 4.71 6.19
N TRP A 11 -12.48 5.91 5.82
CA TRP A 11 -11.63 6.99 5.32
C TRP A 11 -12.18 8.35 5.78
N GLU A 12 -11.28 9.33 5.89
CA GLU A 12 -11.62 10.70 6.24
C GLU A 12 -10.91 11.69 5.30
N ILE A 13 -11.52 12.86 5.08
CA ILE A 13 -10.90 13.94 4.32
C ILE A 13 -9.97 14.71 5.25
N CYS A 14 -8.67 14.65 4.98
CA CYS A 14 -7.67 15.50 5.64
C CYS A 14 -7.14 16.55 4.68
N ILE A 15 -7.24 17.83 5.04
CA ILE A 15 -6.57 18.91 4.30
C ILE A 15 -5.15 19.05 4.86
N PRO A 16 -4.09 18.73 4.09
CA PRO A 16 -2.73 18.93 4.55
C PRO A 16 -2.46 20.43 4.75
N GLY A 17 -1.78 20.78 5.85
CA GLY A 17 -1.32 22.15 6.07
C GLY A 17 -0.35 22.63 4.98
N LEU A 18 -0.13 23.94 4.88
CA LEU A 18 0.64 24.59 3.80
C LEU A 18 2.05 24.00 3.53
N THR A 19 2.66 23.34 4.51
CA THR A 19 3.99 22.72 4.40
C THR A 19 3.95 21.22 4.11
N ARG A 20 2.79 20.58 4.18
CA ARG A 20 2.63 19.13 3.97
C ARG A 20 2.17 18.87 2.54
N ARG A 21 2.78 17.86 1.92
CA ARG A 21 2.35 17.33 0.62
C ARG A 21 1.84 15.91 0.82
N ILE A 22 0.93 15.44 -0.03
CA ILE A 22 0.44 14.05 0.00
C ILE A 22 1.60 13.04 -0.09
N CYS A 23 2.67 13.43 -0.79
CA CYS A 23 3.90 12.65 -0.93
C CYS A 23 4.87 12.73 0.26
N THR A 24 4.56 13.48 1.32
CA THR A 24 5.37 13.48 2.54
C THR A 24 5.01 12.27 3.39
N ALA A 25 6.00 11.70 4.09
CA ALA A 25 5.79 10.56 4.98
C ALA A 25 4.65 10.87 5.95
N TRP A 26 3.52 10.17 5.79
CA TRP A 26 2.33 10.35 6.60
C TRP A 26 2.43 9.46 7.84
N GLY A 27 2.35 10.07 9.03
CA GLY A 27 2.89 9.47 10.26
C GLY A 27 1.89 9.00 11.30
N TRP A 28 0.60 8.89 10.99
CA TRP A 28 -0.45 8.74 12.02
C TRP A 28 -1.16 7.38 12.01
N GLY A 29 -0.51 6.33 11.49
CA GLY A 29 -1.13 5.01 11.37
C GLY A 29 -2.24 4.95 10.30
N THR A 30 -2.36 6.00 9.49
CA THR A 30 -3.27 6.10 8.36
C THR A 30 -2.50 6.12 7.04
N ILE A 31 -3.16 5.69 5.98
CA ILE A 31 -2.60 5.65 4.62
C ILE A 31 -3.21 6.82 3.85
N SER A 32 -2.39 7.78 3.42
CA SER A 32 -2.86 8.90 2.62
C SER A 32 -3.17 8.46 1.19
N MET A 33 -4.25 8.98 0.61
CA MET A 33 -4.63 8.75 -0.78
C MET A 33 -5.45 9.94 -1.29
N TYR A 34 -5.49 10.13 -2.61
CA TYR A 34 -6.30 11.21 -3.20
C TYR A 34 -7.79 10.93 -3.03
N GLU A 35 -8.54 11.94 -2.58
CA GLU A 35 -10.01 11.91 -2.44
C GLU A 35 -10.71 11.44 -3.73
N ILE A 36 -10.18 11.84 -4.89
CA ILE A 36 -10.69 11.46 -6.22
C ILE A 36 -10.78 9.95 -6.43
N ALA A 37 -9.88 9.18 -5.79
CA ALA A 37 -9.90 7.72 -5.89
C ALA A 37 -11.19 7.16 -5.30
N PHE A 38 -11.63 7.66 -4.14
CA PHE A 38 -12.83 7.19 -3.47
C PHE A 38 -14.09 7.79 -4.09
N GLN A 39 -14.13 9.10 -4.31
CA GLN A 39 -15.34 9.80 -4.74
C GLN A 39 -15.66 9.62 -6.22
N GLN A 40 -14.66 9.74 -7.10
CA GLN A 40 -14.90 9.74 -8.54
C GLN A 40 -14.64 8.38 -9.18
N LEU A 41 -13.59 7.68 -8.75
CA LEU A 41 -13.28 6.34 -9.27
C LEU A 41 -14.05 5.23 -8.53
N GLY A 42 -14.75 5.56 -7.44
CA GLY A 42 -15.50 4.59 -6.64
C GLY A 42 -14.60 3.55 -5.96
N TYR A 43 -13.31 3.83 -5.83
CA TYR A 43 -12.35 2.90 -5.27
C TYR A 43 -12.64 2.71 -3.79
N ARG A 44 -13.17 1.55 -3.43
CA ARG A 44 -13.36 1.11 -2.05
C ARG A 44 -12.52 -0.13 -1.85
N MET A 45 -11.21 0.05 -1.72
CA MET A 45 -10.30 -1.08 -1.55
C MET A 45 -9.83 -1.14 -0.10
N SER A 46 -10.17 -2.23 0.57
CA SER A 46 -9.53 -2.63 1.82
C SER A 46 -8.13 -3.11 1.47
N PHE A 47 -7.10 -2.33 1.81
CA PHE A 47 -5.73 -2.82 1.69
C PHE A 47 -5.55 -4.04 2.60
N THR A 48 -4.80 -5.03 2.12
CA THR A 48 -4.48 -6.18 2.96
C THR A 48 -3.52 -5.78 4.09
N ASN A 49 -3.44 -6.61 5.13
CA ASN A 49 -2.47 -6.40 6.21
C ASN A 49 -1.03 -6.31 5.71
N LEU A 50 -0.67 -7.07 4.67
CA LEU A 50 0.67 -6.98 4.07
C LEU A 50 0.85 -5.67 3.32
N GLU A 51 -0.13 -5.26 2.52
CA GLU A 51 -0.08 -3.99 1.78
C GLU A 51 0.12 -2.80 2.73
N MET A 52 -0.71 -2.74 3.77
CA MET A 52 -0.59 -1.72 4.83
C MET A 52 0.78 -1.77 5.52
N ALA A 53 1.31 -2.96 5.80
CA ALA A 53 2.64 -3.12 6.39
C ALA A 53 3.77 -2.64 5.45
N VAL A 54 3.65 -2.88 4.14
CA VAL A 54 4.62 -2.41 3.13
C VAL A 54 4.59 -0.88 3.02
N PHE A 55 3.39 -0.28 2.92
CA PHE A 55 3.25 1.17 2.89
C PHE A 55 3.81 1.82 4.15
N GLY A 56 3.51 1.25 5.32
CA GLY A 56 4.05 1.70 6.60
C GLY A 56 5.57 1.58 6.69
N HIS A 57 6.14 0.47 6.21
CA HIS A 57 7.58 0.25 6.20
C HIS A 57 8.33 1.23 5.30
N LEU A 58 7.81 1.47 4.09
CA LEU A 58 8.38 2.39 3.12
C LEU A 58 8.05 3.87 3.42
N ARG A 59 7.07 4.12 4.30
CA ARG A 59 6.53 5.46 4.62
C ARG A 59 6.01 6.18 3.38
N VAL A 60 5.32 5.45 2.50
CA VAL A 60 4.74 5.95 1.25
C VAL A 60 3.24 5.71 1.19
N SER A 61 2.53 6.57 0.46
CA SER A 61 1.15 6.32 0.06
C SER A 61 1.06 5.31 -1.10
N PRO A 62 -0.10 4.67 -1.32
CA PRO A 62 -0.31 3.75 -2.44
C PRO A 62 -0.05 4.45 -3.78
N SER A 63 -0.45 5.72 -3.89
CA SER A 63 -0.22 6.55 -5.09
C SER A 63 1.25 6.87 -5.39
N GLN A 64 2.14 6.72 -4.40
CA GLN A 64 3.59 6.90 -4.60
C GLN A 64 4.30 5.63 -5.05
N LEU A 65 3.66 4.47 -4.87
CA LEU A 65 4.22 3.21 -5.32
C LEU A 65 3.97 3.06 -6.82
N HIS A 66 4.96 2.59 -7.58
CA HIS A 66 4.78 2.35 -9.00
C HIS A 66 3.63 1.34 -9.22
N PRO A 67 2.73 1.51 -10.21
CA PRO A 67 1.63 0.59 -10.44
C PRO A 67 2.06 -0.88 -10.52
N ASN A 68 3.17 -1.17 -11.19
CA ASN A 68 3.75 -2.53 -11.23
C ASN A 68 4.11 -3.07 -9.84
N SER A 69 4.61 -2.23 -8.93
CA SER A 69 4.97 -2.64 -7.57
C SER A 69 3.74 -3.00 -6.73
N LEU A 70 2.60 -2.32 -6.92
CA LEU A 70 1.32 -2.75 -6.33
C LEU A 70 0.88 -4.11 -6.88
N VAL A 71 0.99 -4.32 -8.20
CA VAL A 71 0.67 -5.62 -8.82
C VAL A 71 1.58 -6.73 -8.29
N PHE A 72 2.87 -6.46 -8.09
CA PHE A 72 3.82 -7.42 -7.51
C PHE A 72 3.48 -7.79 -6.08
N LEU A 73 3.10 -6.81 -5.27
CA LEU A 73 2.64 -7.04 -3.91
C LEU A 73 1.42 -7.95 -3.89
N ARG A 74 0.44 -7.70 -4.77
CA ARG A 74 -0.72 -8.55 -4.89
C ARG A 74 -0.40 -9.96 -5.39
N ALA A 75 0.45 -10.08 -6.40
CA ALA A 75 0.88 -11.38 -6.94
C ALA A 75 1.63 -12.22 -5.90
N PHE A 76 2.44 -11.57 -5.06
CA PHE A 76 3.14 -12.21 -3.96
C PHE A 76 2.17 -12.79 -2.93
N GLU A 77 1.16 -12.02 -2.52
CA GLU A 77 0.13 -12.53 -1.59
C GLU A 77 -0.60 -13.74 -2.14
N VAL A 78 -1.05 -13.68 -3.40
CA VAL A 78 -1.74 -14.79 -4.05
C VAL A 78 -0.84 -16.02 -4.15
N THR A 79 0.45 -15.82 -4.43
CA THR A 79 1.42 -16.91 -4.50
C THR A 79 1.68 -17.52 -3.12
N ALA A 80 1.81 -16.70 -2.08
CA ALA A 80 2.01 -17.16 -0.71
C ALA A 80 0.80 -17.97 -0.21
N ASP A 81 -0.42 -17.49 -0.50
CA ASP A 81 -1.67 -18.20 -0.20
C ASP A 81 -1.73 -19.56 -0.91
N TYR A 82 -1.41 -19.60 -2.22
CA TYR A 82 -1.33 -20.84 -2.98
C TYR A 82 -0.31 -21.84 -2.42
N LEU A 83 0.84 -21.36 -1.93
CA LEU A 83 1.88 -22.18 -1.32
C LEU A 83 1.61 -22.53 0.15
N GLY A 84 0.54 -22.01 0.76
CA GLY A 84 0.24 -22.18 2.18
C GLY A 84 1.26 -21.51 3.12
N ILE A 85 1.95 -20.48 2.64
CA ILE A 85 2.96 -19.74 3.40
C ILE A 85 2.35 -18.43 3.88
N VAL A 86 2.66 -18.04 5.12
CA VAL A 86 2.26 -16.71 5.63
C VAL A 86 3.07 -15.63 4.89
N PRO A 87 2.43 -14.72 4.14
CA PRO A 87 3.13 -13.62 3.53
C PRO A 87 3.61 -12.66 4.62
N THR A 88 4.92 -12.41 4.67
CA THR A 88 5.51 -11.49 5.63
C THR A 88 6.26 -10.37 4.93
N LEU A 89 6.37 -9.22 5.58
CA LEU A 89 7.14 -8.08 5.11
C LEU A 89 8.58 -8.47 4.76
N LYS A 90 9.22 -9.28 5.63
CA LYS A 90 10.58 -9.77 5.42
C LYS A 90 10.69 -10.67 4.19
N LEU A 91 9.73 -11.57 3.99
CA LEU A 91 9.72 -12.47 2.84
C LEU A 91 9.44 -11.70 1.54
N PHE A 92 8.54 -10.73 1.57
CA PHE A 92 8.28 -9.83 0.45
C PHE A 92 9.56 -9.09 0.05
N PHE A 93 10.21 -8.38 0.98
CA PHE A 93 11.46 -7.68 0.67
C PHE A 93 12.63 -8.63 0.36
N HIS A 94 12.60 -9.89 0.80
CA HIS A 94 13.56 -10.88 0.32
C HIS A 94 13.33 -11.25 -1.14
N ALA A 95 12.08 -11.50 -1.53
CA ALA A 95 11.70 -11.83 -2.91
C ALA A 95 11.93 -10.67 -3.89
N PHE A 96 11.64 -9.43 -3.47
CA PHE A 96 11.72 -8.23 -4.32
C PHE A 96 12.97 -7.36 -4.07
N GLY A 97 13.78 -7.69 -3.06
CA GLY A 97 15.03 -6.99 -2.72
C GLY A 97 16.18 -7.19 -3.70
N LEU A 98 15.99 -7.99 -4.75
CA LEU A 98 16.95 -8.17 -5.84
C LEU A 98 16.81 -7.14 -6.98
N GLN A 99 15.83 -6.24 -6.94
CA GLN A 99 15.57 -5.27 -8.01
C GLN A 99 15.90 -3.81 -7.68
N HIS A 100 16.48 -3.51 -6.52
CA HIS A 100 17.27 -2.29 -6.42
C HIS A 100 18.56 -2.53 -7.19
N SER A 101 18.55 -2.27 -8.50
CA SER A 101 19.80 -2.02 -9.21
C SER A 101 20.50 -0.92 -8.43
N CYS A 102 21.57 -1.29 -7.73
CA CYS A 102 22.50 -0.34 -7.12
C CYS A 102 22.73 0.78 -8.16
N PRO A 103 22.59 2.07 -7.79
CA PRO A 103 23.04 3.13 -8.68
C PRO A 103 24.50 2.84 -8.97
N LYS A 104 24.81 2.50 -10.22
CA LYS A 104 26.20 2.49 -10.68
C LYS A 104 26.63 3.96 -10.63
N GLY A 105 27.32 4.31 -9.54
CA GLY A 105 28.14 5.51 -9.49
C GLY A 105 29.28 5.43 -10.50
#